data_AF-A0A1V5QKQ1-F1
#
_entry.id   AF-A0A1V5QKQ1-F1
#
_cell.length_a   1.000
_cell.length_b   1.000
_cell.length_c   1.000
_cell.angle_alpha   90.00
_cell.angle_beta   90.00
_cell.angle_gamma   90.00
#
_symmetry.space_group_name_H-M   'P 1'
#
loop_
_entity.id
_entity.type
_entity.pdbx_description
1 polymer ?
#
loop_
_entity_poly.entity_id
_entity_poly.type
_entity_poly.pdbx_seq_one_letter_code
_entity_poly.pdbx_strand_id
1 'polypeptide(L)'
;MRAGSMGLQCLTPKLRKSSNYDPEHRFFRPDLVLKLLYKEGFSPEEAMKELLGWIDQTRDQAEPILLAKPIIVDIPFIHWYAKKYCGGLGCLSEDGIEDLEESYRSLVNRKDASVKELNVMDNRAELHNALDDAVYQAEQFEKIIEIKENMADDGEQNPMP
;
A
#
# COMPACT_ATOMS: atom_id res chain seq x y z
N MET A 1 -14.71 6.15 -5.70
CA MET A 1 -13.34 6.26 -5.15
C MET A 1 -12.36 5.97 -6.29
N ARG A 2 -11.50 6.92 -6.66
CA ARG A 2 -10.41 6.70 -7.63
C ARG A 2 -9.13 6.99 -6.86
N ALA A 3 -8.54 5.97 -6.25
CA ALA A 3 -7.24 6.12 -5.62
C ALA A 3 -6.15 6.07 -6.71
N GLY A 4 -5.23 7.04 -6.67
CA GLY A 4 -4.13 7.18 -7.61
C GLY A 4 -3.16 6.00 -7.46
N SER A 5 -3.09 5.15 -8.49
CA SER A 5 -2.10 4.07 -8.57
C SER A 5 -0.86 4.63 -9.26
N MET A 6 0.23 4.80 -8.50
CA MET A 6 1.52 5.24 -9.03
C MET A 6 2.28 4.15 -9.83
N GLY A 7 1.62 3.03 -10.16
CA GLY A 7 2.29 1.87 -10.77
C GLY A 7 1.89 1.57 -12.20
N LEU A 8 0.60 1.39 -12.51
CA LEU A 8 0.19 0.73 -13.77
C LEU A 8 -1.16 1.19 -14.34
N GLN A 9 -1.68 2.37 -13.97
CA GLN A 9 -2.91 2.89 -14.61
C GLN A 9 -2.76 3.09 -16.12
N CYS A 10 -1.53 3.29 -16.63
CA CYS A 10 -1.25 3.44 -18.06
C CYS A 10 -1.26 2.12 -18.84
N LEU A 11 -1.14 0.96 -18.18
CA LEU A 11 -1.19 -0.33 -18.86
C LEU A 11 -2.64 -0.76 -19.02
N THR A 12 -3.20 -0.59 -20.22
CA THR A 12 -4.50 -1.17 -20.56
C THR A 12 -4.48 -2.69 -20.28
N PRO A 13 -5.64 -3.31 -19.95
CA PRO A 13 -5.72 -4.76 -19.75
C PRO A 13 -5.15 -5.58 -20.92
N LYS A 14 -5.20 -5.03 -22.14
CA LYS A 14 -4.61 -5.65 -23.34
C LYS A 14 -3.09 -5.64 -23.34
N LEU A 15 -2.47 -4.56 -22.85
CA LEU A 15 -1.00 -4.46 -22.75
C LEU A 15 -0.48 -5.38 -21.65
N ARG A 16 -1.16 -5.47 -20.51
CA ARG A 16 -0.76 -6.36 -19.40
C ARG A 16 -0.69 -7.83 -19.80
N LYS A 17 -1.56 -8.28 -20.72
CA LYS A 17 -1.55 -9.65 -21.27
C LYS A 17 -0.48 -9.87 -22.35
N SER A 18 0.28 -8.84 -22.73
CA SER A 18 1.38 -8.97 -23.66
C SER A 18 2.65 -9.39 -22.91
N SER A 19 3.32 -10.44 -23.41
CA SER A 19 4.53 -11.01 -22.83
C SER A 19 5.67 -10.01 -22.56
N ASN A 20 5.67 -8.85 -23.24
CA ASN A 20 6.70 -7.83 -23.07
C ASN A 20 6.37 -6.81 -21.98
N TYR A 21 5.15 -6.80 -21.46
CA TYR A 21 4.66 -5.85 -20.44
C TYR A 21 4.24 -6.55 -19.14
N ASP A 22 4.21 -7.88 -19.14
CA ASP A 22 3.93 -8.71 -17.97
C ASP A 22 5.23 -8.97 -17.17
N PRO A 23 5.36 -8.48 -15.92
CA PRO A 23 6.56 -8.66 -15.11
C PRO A 23 6.86 -10.11 -14.73
N GLU A 24 5.88 -11.01 -14.80
CA GLU A 24 6.05 -12.44 -14.52
C GLU A 24 6.51 -13.22 -15.76
N HIS A 25 6.45 -12.62 -16.94
CA HIS A 25 6.80 -13.28 -18.19
C HIS A 25 8.30 -13.19 -18.49
N ARG A 26 8.90 -14.29 -18.95
CA ARG A 26 10.33 -14.37 -19.35
C ARG A 26 10.79 -13.39 -20.46
N PHE A 27 9.84 -12.73 -21.12
CA PHE A 27 10.11 -11.76 -22.18
C PHE A 27 9.80 -10.34 -21.73
N PHE A 28 9.60 -10.13 -20.43
CA PHE A 28 9.32 -8.83 -19.86
C PHE A 28 10.37 -7.81 -20.28
N ARG A 29 9.89 -6.66 -20.76
CA ARG A 29 10.70 -5.54 -21.22
C ARG A 29 10.36 -4.31 -20.37
N PRO A 30 11.05 -4.10 -19.24
CA PRO A 30 10.79 -2.95 -18.39
C PRO A 30 10.98 -1.62 -19.13
N ASP A 31 11.87 -1.57 -20.13
CA ASP A 31 12.06 -0.37 -20.95
C ASP A 31 10.82 0.04 -21.77
N LEU A 32 9.97 -0.92 -22.16
CA LEU A 32 8.71 -0.63 -22.86
C LEU A 32 7.67 -0.05 -21.91
N VAL A 33 7.60 -0.59 -20.68
CA VAL A 33 6.75 -0.05 -19.61
C VAL A 33 7.17 1.39 -19.29
N LEU A 34 8.48 1.64 -19.13
CA LEU A 34 9.00 2.99 -18.87
C LEU A 34 8.70 3.97 -20.02
N LYS A 35 8.84 3.55 -21.28
CA LYS A 35 8.47 4.38 -22.44
C LYS A 35 6.99 4.75 -22.45
N LEU A 36 6.13 3.81 -22.05
CA LEU A 36 4.69 4.06 -21.97
C LEU A 36 4.36 5.00 -20.80
N LEU A 37 4.93 4.75 -19.61
CA LEU A 37 4.77 5.63 -18.45
C LEU A 37 5.25 7.06 -18.74
N TYR A 38 6.35 7.22 -19.50
CA TYR A 38 6.82 8.53 -19.92
C TYR A 38 5.82 9.26 -20.83
N LYS A 39 5.03 8.54 -21.63
CA LYS A 39 4.09 9.10 -22.61
C LYS A 39 2.69 9.32 -22.03
N GLU A 40 2.23 8.42 -21.17
CA GLU A 40 0.82 8.31 -20.74
C GLU A 40 0.67 8.41 -19.21
N GLY A 41 1.76 8.31 -18.45
CA GLY A 41 1.74 8.40 -17.00
C GLY A 41 1.75 9.84 -16.50
N PHE A 42 1.40 10.02 -15.23
CA PHE A 42 1.60 11.29 -14.54
C PHE A 42 3.09 11.55 -14.32
N SER A 43 3.48 12.83 -14.34
CA SER A 43 4.81 13.16 -13.82
C SER A 43 4.87 12.82 -12.32
N PRO A 44 6.05 12.42 -11.80
CA PRO A 44 6.16 12.12 -10.37
C PRO A 44 5.82 13.30 -9.46
N GLU A 45 6.01 14.54 -9.94
CA GLU A 45 5.62 15.75 -9.23
C GLU A 45 4.10 15.87 -9.10
N GLU A 46 3.37 15.71 -10.20
CA GLU A 46 1.91 15.75 -10.20
C GLU A 46 1.32 14.66 -9.31
N ALA A 47 1.81 13.42 -9.46
CA ALA A 47 1.34 12.29 -8.67
C ALA A 47 1.56 12.49 -7.16
N MET A 48 2.73 13.02 -6.77
CA MET A 48 3.03 13.24 -5.35
C MET A 48 2.23 14.41 -4.76
N LYS A 49 2.03 15.48 -5.53
CA LYS A 49 1.16 16.60 -5.10
C LYS A 49 -0.29 16.17 -4.95
N GLU A 50 -0.79 15.36 -5.87
CA GLU A 50 -2.14 14.80 -5.80
C GLU A 50 -2.31 13.89 -4.57
N LEU A 51 -1.34 12.99 -4.34
CA LEU A 51 -1.34 12.10 -3.17
C LEU A 51 -1.38 12.88 -1.85
N LEU A 52 -0.44 13.79 -1.63
CA LEU A 52 -0.36 14.55 -0.38
C LEU A 52 -1.58 15.47 -0.18
N GLY A 53 -2.08 16.08 -1.27
CA GLY A 53 -3.29 16.88 -1.23
C GLY A 53 -4.54 16.08 -0.88
N TRP A 54 -4.66 14.84 -1.40
CA TRP A 54 -5.75 13.94 -1.05
C TRP A 54 -5.70 13.50 0.41
N ILE A 55 -4.52 13.17 0.95
CA ILE A 55 -4.37 12.77 2.35
C ILE A 55 -4.77 13.94 3.27
N ASP A 56 -4.29 15.16 2.99
CA ASP A 56 -4.63 16.32 3.82
C ASP A 56 -6.13 16.64 3.83
N GLN A 57 -6.83 16.39 2.71
CA GLN A 57 -8.28 16.56 2.61
C GLN A 57 -9.09 15.47 3.32
N THR A 58 -8.53 14.27 3.50
CA THR A 58 -9.27 13.10 4.01
C THR A 58 -9.04 12.81 5.48
N ARG A 59 -7.92 13.24 6.06
CA ARG A 59 -7.49 12.85 7.41
C ARG A 59 -8.34 13.35 8.58
N ASP A 60 -9.32 14.23 8.36
CA ASP A 60 -10.24 14.79 9.38
C ASP A 60 -9.57 15.06 10.76
N GLN A 61 -8.47 15.81 10.76
CA GLN A 61 -7.61 16.14 11.91
C GLN A 61 -6.81 14.98 12.56
N ALA A 62 -6.99 13.74 12.12
CA ALA A 62 -6.15 12.63 12.54
C ALA A 62 -4.75 12.71 11.90
N GLU A 63 -3.80 12.06 12.55
CA GLU A 63 -2.46 11.85 12.02
C GLU A 63 -2.49 10.65 11.05
N PRO A 64 -2.23 10.84 9.75
CA PRO A 64 -2.23 9.74 8.79
C PRO A 64 -0.97 8.90 8.96
N ILE A 65 -1.15 7.57 8.89
CA ILE A 65 -0.05 6.60 8.88
C ILE A 65 0.10 5.96 7.49
N LEU A 66 1.33 5.69 7.09
CA LEU A 66 1.67 4.92 5.90
C LEU A 66 1.66 3.43 6.25
N LEU A 67 0.77 2.70 5.60
CA LEU A 67 0.63 1.26 5.73
C LEU A 67 1.02 0.60 4.41
N ALA A 68 1.90 -0.41 4.46
CA ALA A 68 2.17 -1.25 3.30
C ALA A 68 2.79 -2.60 3.69
N LYS A 69 2.93 -3.47 2.69
CA LYS A 69 3.56 -4.78 2.81
C LYS A 69 4.42 -5.13 1.58
N PRO A 70 5.76 -5.22 1.71
CA PRO A 70 6.58 -4.77 2.85
C PRO A 70 6.87 -3.27 2.77
N ILE A 71 6.66 -2.54 3.87
CA ILE A 71 6.73 -1.07 3.90
C ILE A 71 8.15 -0.54 3.60
N ILE A 72 9.18 -1.34 3.85
CA ILE A 72 10.58 -1.01 3.60
C ILE A 72 10.88 -0.75 2.12
N VAL A 73 10.04 -1.25 1.21
CA VAL A 73 10.18 -1.02 -0.23
C VAL A 73 9.55 0.33 -0.60
N ASP A 74 8.33 0.62 -0.16
CA ASP A 74 7.58 1.81 -0.57
C ASP A 74 8.11 3.11 0.04
N ILE A 75 8.46 3.11 1.33
CA ILE A 75 8.84 4.32 2.08
C ILE A 75 10.01 5.09 1.47
N PRO A 76 11.15 4.47 1.11
CA PRO A 76 12.25 5.22 0.52
C PRO A 76 11.86 5.98 -0.75
N PHE A 77 10.99 5.40 -1.58
CA PHE A 77 10.49 6.07 -2.78
C PHE A 77 9.58 7.23 -2.40
N ILE A 78 8.56 7.01 -1.56
CA ILE A 78 7.63 8.06 -1.13
C ILE A 78 8.41 9.23 -0.51
N HIS A 79 9.31 8.96 0.44
CA HIS A 79 10.13 9.99 1.07
C HIS A 79 10.98 10.76 0.06
N TRP A 80 11.67 10.08 -0.84
CA TRP A 80 12.52 10.74 -1.82
C TRP A 80 11.71 11.62 -2.79
N TYR A 81 10.61 11.09 -3.32
CA TYR A 81 9.74 11.83 -4.26
C TYR A 81 9.05 13.02 -3.56
N ALA A 82 8.53 12.82 -2.35
CA ALA A 82 7.92 13.89 -1.56
C ALA A 82 8.93 15.00 -1.23
N LYS A 83 10.14 14.65 -0.78
CA LYS A 83 11.20 15.64 -0.54
C LYS A 83 11.61 16.37 -1.81
N LYS A 84 11.74 15.65 -2.93
CA LYS A 84 12.20 16.21 -4.20
C LYS A 84 11.19 17.17 -4.84
N TYR A 85 9.90 16.82 -4.81
CA TYR A 85 8.87 17.53 -5.59
C TYR A 85 7.89 18.34 -4.73
N CYS A 86 7.78 18.03 -3.43
CA CYS A 86 6.83 18.66 -2.51
C CYS A 86 7.50 19.32 -1.29
N GLY A 87 8.83 19.23 -1.15
CA GLY A 87 9.58 19.80 -0.02
C GLY A 87 9.58 18.95 1.25
N GLY A 88 8.87 17.82 1.26
CA GLY A 88 8.77 16.90 2.39
C GLY A 88 7.47 16.08 2.34
N LEU A 89 7.19 15.36 3.41
CA LEU A 89 6.03 14.47 3.56
C LEU A 89 4.71 15.20 3.87
N GLY A 90 4.76 16.51 4.12
CA GLY A 90 3.56 17.31 4.39
C GLY A 90 2.87 16.89 5.68
N CYS A 91 1.63 16.40 5.57
CA CYS A 91 0.80 15.93 6.68
C CYS A 91 1.09 14.49 7.11
N LEU A 92 1.96 13.76 6.41
CA LEU A 92 2.41 12.44 6.82
C LEU A 92 3.56 12.56 7.84
N SER A 93 3.44 11.87 8.96
CA SER A 93 4.52 11.75 9.94
C SER A 93 5.68 10.89 9.42
N GLU A 94 6.91 11.31 9.71
CA GLU A 94 8.12 10.49 9.47
C GLU A 94 8.14 9.21 10.32
N ASP A 95 7.43 9.21 11.45
CA ASP A 95 7.30 8.08 12.37
C ASP A 95 5.98 7.30 12.17
N GLY A 96 5.05 7.83 11.37
CA GLY A 96 3.74 7.24 11.11
C GLY A 96 3.82 6.14 10.06
N ILE A 97 4.55 5.06 10.33
CA ILE A 97 4.82 3.98 9.38
C ILE A 97 4.48 2.64 10.02
N GLU A 98 3.61 1.88 9.36
CA GLU A 98 3.16 0.56 9.83
C GLU A 98 3.46 -0.51 8.76
N ASP A 99 4.21 -1.54 9.15
CA ASP A 99 4.39 -2.74 8.33
C ASP A 99 3.32 -3.77 8.68
N LEU A 100 2.53 -4.16 7.69
CA LEU A 100 1.39 -5.06 7.92
C LEU A 100 1.81 -6.45 8.40
N GLU A 101 2.95 -6.98 7.93
CA GLU A 101 3.45 -8.28 8.35
C GLU A 101 3.94 -8.22 9.80
N GLU A 102 4.67 -7.16 10.16
CA GLU A 102 5.14 -6.99 11.53
C GLU A 102 3.98 -6.77 12.50
N SER A 103 2.97 -5.99 12.10
CA SER A 103 1.74 -5.76 12.87
C SER A 103 1.09 -7.08 13.25
N TYR A 104 0.91 -7.97 12.27
CA TYR A 104 0.28 -9.26 12.50
C TYR A 104 1.17 -10.18 13.36
N ARG A 105 2.47 -10.28 13.06
CA ARG A 105 3.40 -11.11 13.84
C ARG A 105 3.48 -10.69 15.31
N SER A 106 3.46 -9.38 15.55
CA SER A 106 3.42 -8.80 16.89
C SER A 106 2.12 -9.17 17.60
N LEU A 107 0.97 -9.00 16.93
CA LEU A 107 -0.35 -9.32 17.47
C LEU A 107 -0.48 -10.79 17.88
N VAL A 108 0.00 -11.73 17.05
CA VAL A 108 -0.08 -13.17 17.36
C VAL A 108 1.15 -13.72 18.09
N ASN A 109 2.12 -12.86 18.42
CA ASN A 109 3.40 -13.21 19.05
C ASN A 109 4.13 -14.40 18.37
N ARG A 110 4.15 -14.40 17.02
CA ARG A 110 4.74 -15.45 16.19
C ARG A 110 5.54 -14.86 15.04
N LYS A 111 6.83 -15.20 14.96
CA LYS A 111 7.74 -14.69 13.90
C LYS A 111 7.49 -15.31 12.53
N ASP A 112 6.93 -16.51 12.50
CA ASP A 112 6.60 -17.26 11.27
C ASP A 112 5.22 -16.89 10.72
N ALA A 113 4.44 -16.11 11.47
CA ALA A 113 3.11 -15.70 11.04
C ALA A 113 3.19 -14.76 9.83
N SER A 114 2.16 -14.86 8.98
CA SER A 114 1.96 -13.98 7.84
C SER A 114 0.51 -13.59 7.74
N VAL A 115 0.26 -12.39 7.22
CA VAL A 115 -1.10 -11.86 7.02
C VAL A 115 -1.93 -12.71 6.05
N LYS A 116 -1.29 -13.66 5.34
CA LYS A 116 -1.99 -14.71 4.59
C LYS A 116 -2.85 -15.62 5.47
N GLU A 117 -2.51 -15.77 6.74
CA GLU A 117 -3.29 -16.53 7.74
C GLU A 117 -4.63 -15.86 8.08
N LEU A 118 -4.81 -14.57 7.77
CA LEU A 118 -6.06 -13.83 8.01
C LEU A 118 -7.23 -14.33 7.13
N ASN A 119 -6.95 -15.17 6.11
CA ASN A 119 -7.95 -15.69 5.17
C ASN A 119 -8.82 -14.60 4.52
N VAL A 120 -8.28 -13.39 4.32
CA VAL A 120 -8.94 -12.33 3.57
C VAL A 120 -9.11 -12.78 2.12
N MET A 121 -10.33 -12.65 1.60
CA MET A 121 -10.63 -13.02 0.23
C MET A 121 -9.90 -12.08 -0.72
N ASP A 122 -9.01 -12.62 -1.54
CA ASP A 122 -8.29 -11.86 -2.55
C ASP A 122 -9.20 -11.56 -3.74
N ASN A 123 -9.84 -10.39 -3.71
CA ASN A 123 -10.74 -9.90 -4.76
C ASN A 123 -10.05 -8.97 -5.76
N ARG A 124 -8.71 -8.93 -5.77
CA ARG A 124 -7.98 -8.07 -6.70
C ARG A 124 -8.29 -8.49 -8.13
N ALA A 125 -8.74 -7.53 -8.93
CA ALA A 125 -8.99 -7.76 -10.35
C ALA A 125 -7.68 -8.04 -11.09
N GLU A 126 -6.60 -7.38 -10.69
CA GLU A 126 -5.31 -7.42 -11.35
C GLU A 126 -4.17 -7.46 -10.31
N LEU A 127 -3.33 -8.48 -10.39
CA LEU A 127 -2.12 -8.56 -9.56
C LEU A 127 -1.10 -7.50 -10.01
N HIS A 128 -0.34 -6.96 -9.06
CA HIS A 128 0.69 -5.95 -9.28
C HIS A 128 0.15 -4.57 -9.71
N ASN A 129 -1.15 -4.32 -9.55
CA ASN A 129 -1.73 -2.98 -9.65
C ASN A 129 -1.72 -2.30 -8.28
N ALA A 130 -0.99 -1.20 -8.15
CA ALA A 130 -0.84 -0.47 -6.89
C ALA A 130 -2.19 -0.11 -6.20
N LEU A 131 -3.26 0.17 -6.96
CA LEU A 131 -4.57 0.46 -6.37
C LEU A 131 -5.21 -0.80 -5.78
N ASP A 132 -5.25 -1.87 -6.56
CA ASP A 132 -5.86 -3.14 -6.13
C ASP A 132 -5.06 -3.72 -4.95
N ASP A 133 -3.74 -3.60 -4.99
CA ASP A 133 -2.85 -4.01 -3.90
C ASP A 133 -3.06 -3.18 -2.63
N ALA A 134 -3.21 -1.85 -2.74
CA ALA A 134 -3.48 -0.99 -1.59
C ALA A 134 -4.84 -1.29 -0.93
N VAL A 135 -5.89 -1.51 -1.73
CA VAL A 135 -7.22 -1.89 -1.23
C VAL A 135 -7.15 -3.23 -0.50
N TYR A 136 -6.52 -4.24 -1.10
CA TYR A 136 -6.38 -5.55 -0.47
C TYR A 136 -5.55 -5.50 0.83
N GLN A 137 -4.52 -4.65 0.88
CA GLN A 137 -3.74 -4.45 2.10
C GLN A 137 -4.55 -3.72 3.20
N ALA A 138 -5.42 -2.78 2.83
CA ALA A 138 -6.34 -2.16 3.76
C ALA A 138 -7.32 -3.17 4.36
N GLU A 139 -7.92 -4.06 3.56
CA GLU A 139 -8.79 -5.14 4.03
C GLU A 139 -8.06 -6.10 4.99
N GLN A 140 -6.78 -6.39 4.72
CA GLN A 140 -5.95 -7.17 5.64
C GLN A 140 -5.72 -6.44 6.96
N PHE A 141 -5.50 -5.13 6.94
CA PHE A 141 -5.31 -4.35 8.15
C PHE A 141 -6.58 -4.24 8.97
N GLU A 142 -7.74 -4.06 8.34
CA GLU A 142 -9.04 -4.12 9.02
C GLU A 142 -9.19 -5.41 9.83
N LYS A 143 -8.80 -6.57 9.25
CA LYS A 143 -8.80 -7.84 10.00
C LYS A 143 -7.82 -7.90 11.16
N ILE A 144 -6.65 -7.27 11.05
CA ILE A 144 -5.71 -7.18 12.17
C ILE A 144 -6.32 -6.36 13.31
N ILE A 145 -6.94 -5.23 12.99
CA ILE A 145 -7.61 -4.37 13.98
C ILE A 145 -8.77 -5.12 14.66
N GLU A 146 -9.63 -5.79 13.89
CA GLU A 146 -10.72 -6.61 14.45
C GLU A 146 -10.20 -7.67 15.44
N ILE A 147 -9.12 -8.38 15.10
CA ILE A 147 -8.52 -9.39 16.00
C ILE A 147 -7.99 -8.72 17.27
N LYS A 148 -7.31 -7.58 17.12
CA LYS A 148 -6.75 -6.82 18.25
C LYS A 148 -7.83 -6.34 19.21
N GLU A 149 -8.96 -5.85 18.70
CA GLU A 149 -10.10 -5.41 19.50
C GLU A 149 -10.73 -6.58 20.26
N ASN A 150 -10.98 -7.70 19.59
CA ASN A 150 -11.54 -8.90 20.25
C ASN A 150 -10.63 -9.44 21.36
N MET A 151 -9.30 -9.42 21.16
CA MET A 151 -8.34 -9.83 22.21
C MET A 151 -8.32 -8.89 23.41
N ALA A 152 -8.60 -7.59 23.20
CA ALA A 152 -8.69 -6.62 24.29
C ALA A 152 -9.96 -6.84 25.11
N ASP A 153 -11.10 -7.10 24.45
CA ASP A 153 -12.38 -7.37 25.10
C ASP A 153 -12.34 -8.66 25.95
N ASP A 154 -11.69 -9.71 25.46
CA ASP A 154 -11.49 -10.97 26.21
C ASP A 154 -10.59 -10.77 27.45
N GLY A 155 -9.64 -9.83 27.38
CA GLY A 155 -8.77 -9.46 28.50
C GLY A 155 -9.48 -8.66 29.59
N GLU A 156 -10.47 -7.84 29.23
CA GLU A 156 -11.30 -7.09 30.19
C GLU A 156 -12.37 -7.95 30.89
N GLN A 157 -12.87 -9.01 30.23
CA GLN A 157 -13.87 -9.91 30.82
C GLN A 157 -13.30 -10.93 31.81
N ASN A 158 -11.98 -11.08 31.87
CA ASN A 158 -11.33 -12.00 32.79
C ASN A 158 -10.15 -11.33 33.53
N PRO A 159 -10.43 -10.37 34.44
CA PRO A 159 -9.38 -9.84 35.29
C PRO A 159 -8.79 -10.99 36.11
N MET A 160 -7.49 -11.23 35.94
CA MET A 160 -6.77 -12.26 36.70
C MET A 160 -7.07 -12.11 38.21
N PRO A 161 -7.28 -13.24 38.92
CA PRO A 161 -7.69 -13.24 40.33
C PRO A 161 -6.65 -12.64 41.28
#